data_AF-A0A9E3N1I3-F1
#
_entry.id   AF-A0A9E3N1I3-F1
#
_cell.length_a   1.000
_cell.length_b   1.000
_cell.length_c   1.000
_cell.angle_alpha   90.00
_cell.angle_beta   90.00
_cell.angle_gamma   90.00
#
_symmetry.space_group_name_H-M   'P 1'
#
loop_
_entity.id
_entity.type
_entity.pdbx_description
1 polymer ?
#
loop_
_entity_poly.entity_id
_entity_poly.type
_entity_poly.pdbx_seq_one_letter_code
_entity_poly.pdbx_strand_id
1 'polypeptide(L)'
;MFRILLHAALVLAFVLAGSCANAMCIRYVPEPNEIDPAKAEVRYAVGMSAAVFIGHVVAMEYVPTQTEHGPGEMLVIRMAARTWWKGAGSEEVRLNTFSYRYSDGTTSWEAHEFPYELGKTYLVYAHGGNDGLYANVCTRTKPVEKANNDMPILDGLKSE
;
A
#
# COMPACT_ATOMS: atom_id res chain seq x y z
N MET A 1 -20.26 -28.71 59.54
CA MET A 1 -18.82 -28.71 59.89
C MET A 1 -18.08 -27.94 58.80
N PHE A 2 -17.39 -26.88 59.20
CA PHE A 2 -16.54 -26.00 58.38
C PHE A 2 -15.40 -26.77 57.68
N ARG A 3 -15.05 -26.38 56.46
CA ARG A 3 -13.66 -26.00 56.09
C ARG A 3 -13.61 -25.31 54.72
N ILE A 4 -13.45 -23.99 54.79
CA ILE A 4 -12.84 -23.12 53.78
C ILE A 4 -11.35 -23.47 53.70
N LEU A 5 -10.75 -23.34 52.51
CA LEU A 5 -9.37 -22.91 52.18
C LEU A 5 -9.01 -23.51 50.80
N LEU A 6 -8.28 -22.90 49.86
CA LEU A 6 -7.86 -21.53 49.54
C LEU A 6 -6.91 -21.74 48.33
N HIS A 7 -7.11 -21.03 47.20
CA HIS A 7 -6.12 -20.75 46.13
C HIS A 7 -5.68 -21.96 45.27
N ALA A 8 -5.64 -21.90 43.94
CA ALA A 8 -4.98 -20.88 43.14
C ALA A 8 -5.66 -20.76 41.76
N ALA A 9 -6.02 -19.53 41.40
CA ALA A 9 -6.28 -19.15 40.02
C ALA A 9 -4.92 -18.91 39.35
N LEU A 10 -4.44 -19.87 38.56
CA LEU A 10 -3.30 -19.67 37.67
C LEU A 10 -3.85 -19.23 36.31
N VAL A 11 -4.12 -17.94 36.17
CA VAL A 11 -4.42 -17.32 34.88
C VAL A 11 -3.10 -17.23 34.12
N LEU A 12 -2.84 -18.21 33.25
CA LEU A 12 -1.73 -18.18 32.32
C LEU A 12 -2.12 -17.28 31.13
N ALA A 13 -2.05 -15.97 31.33
CA ALA A 13 -2.14 -15.01 30.24
C ALA A 13 -0.82 -15.04 29.46
N PHE A 14 -0.72 -15.94 28.48
CA PHE A 14 0.27 -15.81 27.42
C PHE A 14 -0.14 -14.60 26.56
N VAL A 15 0.35 -13.42 26.96
CA VAL A 15 0.41 -12.27 26.06
C VAL A 15 1.41 -12.66 24.98
N LEU A 16 0.90 -13.17 23.85
CA LEU A 16 1.63 -13.17 22.61
C LEU A 16 1.82 -11.70 22.23
N ALA A 17 2.88 -11.10 22.75
CA ALA A 17 3.51 -9.94 22.14
C ALA A 17 4.07 -10.43 20.80
N GLY A 18 3.18 -10.56 19.82
CA GLY A 18 3.57 -10.67 18.43
C GLY A 18 4.45 -9.46 18.16
N SER A 19 5.73 -9.70 17.90
CA SER A 19 6.67 -8.67 17.52
C SER A 19 6.08 -7.96 16.30
N CYS A 20 5.59 -6.74 16.50
CA CYS A 20 5.36 -5.82 15.40
C CYS A 20 6.73 -5.59 14.76
N ALA A 21 7.09 -6.40 13.78
CA ALA A 21 8.06 -6.01 12.77
C ALA A 21 7.44 -4.78 12.10
N ASN A 22 7.72 -3.60 12.67
CA ASN A 22 7.28 -2.34 12.12
C ASN A 22 7.92 -2.26 10.75
N ALA A 23 7.09 -2.47 9.73
CA ALA A 23 7.42 -2.37 8.34
C ALA A 23 7.88 -0.90 8.11
N MET A 24 9.19 -0.67 8.18
CA MET A 24 9.76 0.68 8.31
C MET A 24 9.94 1.26 6.90
N CYS A 25 8.98 2.08 6.48
CA CYS A 25 9.08 2.80 5.22
C CYS A 25 10.20 3.84 5.29
N ILE A 26 11.11 3.84 4.31
CA ILE A 26 12.04 4.96 4.12
C ILE A 26 11.20 6.16 3.70
N ARG A 27 11.08 7.16 4.58
CA ARG A 27 10.42 8.42 4.28
C ARG A 27 11.43 9.45 3.82
N TYR A 28 10.98 10.35 2.95
CA TYR A 28 11.73 11.57 2.65
C TYR A 28 11.93 12.37 3.94
N VAL A 29 13.16 12.79 4.19
CA VAL A 29 13.49 13.71 5.29
C VAL A 29 13.88 15.03 4.64
N PRO A 30 13.08 16.10 4.80
CA PRO A 30 13.43 17.40 4.26
C PRO A 30 14.70 17.94 4.93
N GLU A 31 15.54 18.61 4.15
CA GLU A 31 16.67 19.37 4.68
C GLU A 31 16.17 20.47 5.65
N PRO A 32 16.94 20.84 6.70
CA PRO A 32 16.49 21.78 7.72
C PRO A 32 16.07 23.17 7.21
N ASN A 33 16.50 23.55 6.01
CA ASN A 33 16.22 24.85 5.36
C ASN A 33 15.30 24.74 4.14
N GLU A 34 14.62 23.61 3.94
CA GLU A 34 13.65 23.46 2.85
C GLU A 34 12.47 24.42 3.06
N ILE A 35 12.25 25.30 2.07
CA ILE A 35 11.25 26.37 2.15
C ILE A 35 9.83 25.81 2.06
N ASP A 36 9.65 24.74 1.27
CA ASP A 36 8.38 24.06 1.09
C ASP A 36 8.57 22.53 1.22
N PRO A 37 8.63 22.00 2.46
CA PRO A 37 8.90 20.59 2.68
C PRO A 37 7.79 19.69 2.11
N ALA A 38 6.56 20.18 2.00
CA ALA A 38 5.46 19.44 1.40
C ALA A 38 5.65 19.31 -0.12
N LYS A 39 6.02 20.40 -0.81
CA LYS A 39 6.36 20.35 -2.24
C LYS A 39 7.58 19.48 -2.50
N ALA A 40 8.61 19.55 -1.66
CA ALA A 40 9.78 18.71 -1.77
C ALA A 40 9.44 17.22 -1.60
N GLU A 41 8.60 16.87 -0.62
CA GLU A 41 8.17 15.49 -0.40
C GLU A 41 7.33 14.94 -1.57
N VAL A 42 6.39 15.74 -2.11
CA VAL A 42 5.62 15.35 -3.30
C VAL A 42 6.52 15.18 -4.51
N ARG A 43 7.45 16.12 -4.75
CA ARG A 43 8.45 16.01 -5.83
C ARG A 43 9.29 14.76 -5.72
N TYR A 44 9.76 14.44 -4.51
CA TYR A 44 10.51 13.21 -4.25
C TYR A 44 9.66 11.97 -4.58
N ALA A 45 8.42 11.91 -4.11
CA ALA A 45 7.50 10.81 -4.40
C ALA A 45 7.22 10.66 -5.90
N VAL A 46 6.99 11.75 -6.62
CA VAL A 46 6.85 11.76 -8.09
C VAL A 46 8.12 11.27 -8.76
N GLY A 47 9.30 11.69 -8.29
CA GLY A 47 10.60 11.24 -8.79
C GLY A 47 10.76 9.73 -8.70
N MET A 48 10.38 9.14 -7.57
CA MET A 48 10.45 7.69 -7.31
C MET A 48 9.37 6.86 -8.02
N SER A 49 8.28 7.49 -8.46
CA SER A 49 7.15 6.80 -9.10
C SER A 49 7.39 6.57 -10.59
N ALA A 50 6.95 5.45 -11.14
CA ALA A 50 6.81 5.25 -12.57
C ALA A 50 5.53 5.90 -13.12
N ALA A 51 4.45 5.90 -12.32
CA ALA A 51 3.16 6.49 -12.67
C ALA A 51 2.52 7.20 -11.49
N VAL A 52 1.81 8.30 -11.75
CA VAL A 52 1.05 9.05 -10.75
C VAL A 52 -0.31 9.42 -11.32
N PHE A 53 -1.38 8.93 -10.71
CA PHE A 53 -2.76 9.08 -11.23
C PHE A 53 -3.83 8.96 -10.13
N ILE A 54 -5.07 9.36 -10.43
CA ILE A 54 -6.23 9.02 -9.61
C ILE A 54 -6.85 7.72 -10.13
N GLY A 55 -6.96 6.69 -9.28
CA GLY A 55 -7.55 5.40 -9.63
C GLY A 55 -8.78 5.08 -8.78
N HIS A 56 -9.87 4.66 -9.42
CA HIS A 56 -11.04 4.07 -8.76
C HIS A 56 -10.98 2.54 -8.86
N VAL A 57 -11.01 1.83 -7.73
CA VAL A 57 -10.91 0.36 -7.71
C VAL A 57 -12.19 -0.26 -8.25
N VAL A 58 -12.10 -0.89 -9.42
CA VAL A 58 -13.23 -1.53 -10.12
C VAL A 58 -13.24 -3.04 -9.96
N ALA A 59 -12.10 -3.67 -9.69
CA ALA A 59 -12.01 -5.10 -9.40
C ALA A 59 -10.81 -5.43 -8.52
N MET A 60 -10.92 -6.53 -7.78
CA MET A 60 -9.88 -7.13 -6.97
C MET A 60 -9.92 -8.64 -7.25
N GLU A 61 -8.92 -9.15 -7.99
CA GLU A 61 -8.97 -10.49 -8.56
C GLU A 61 -7.67 -11.24 -8.27
N TYR A 62 -7.78 -12.53 -7.95
CA TYR A 62 -6.62 -13.40 -7.88
C TYR A 62 -6.34 -13.94 -9.28
N VAL A 63 -5.12 -13.75 -9.77
CA VAL A 63 -4.69 -14.20 -11.09
C VAL A 63 -3.57 -15.23 -10.96
N PRO A 64 -3.52 -16.28 -11.79
CA PRO A 64 -2.46 -17.28 -11.74
C PRO A 64 -1.06 -16.66 -11.82
N THR A 65 -0.15 -17.12 -10.97
CA THR A 65 1.25 -16.69 -10.92
C THR A 65 2.18 -17.82 -10.46
N GLN A 66 3.49 -17.62 -10.61
CA GLN A 66 4.49 -18.42 -9.92
C GLN A 66 4.90 -17.76 -8.60
N THR A 67 4.89 -18.56 -7.53
CA THR A 67 5.36 -18.16 -6.20
C THR A 67 6.61 -18.95 -5.82
N GLU A 68 7.24 -18.60 -4.70
CA GLU A 68 8.35 -19.37 -4.13
C GLU A 68 7.94 -20.80 -3.72
N HIS A 69 6.65 -21.05 -3.52
CA HIS A 69 6.08 -22.35 -3.17
C HIS A 69 5.51 -23.12 -4.36
N GLY A 70 5.71 -22.63 -5.59
CA GLY A 70 5.12 -23.21 -6.81
C GLY A 70 3.91 -22.41 -7.33
N PRO A 71 3.03 -23.05 -8.11
CA PRO A 71 1.88 -22.38 -8.71
C PRO A 71 0.93 -21.84 -7.63
N GLY A 72 0.51 -20.59 -7.81
CA GLY A 72 -0.43 -19.93 -6.94
C GLY A 72 -1.18 -18.82 -7.67
N GLU A 73 -1.76 -17.90 -6.91
CA GLU A 73 -2.45 -16.74 -7.46
C GLU A 73 -1.99 -15.47 -6.73
N MET A 74 -1.83 -14.38 -7.46
CA MET A 74 -1.53 -13.05 -6.92
C MET A 74 -2.80 -12.19 -6.98
N LEU A 75 -3.07 -11.44 -5.91
CA LEU A 75 -4.10 -10.42 -5.95
C LEU A 75 -3.67 -9.26 -6.85
N VAL A 76 -4.51 -8.89 -7.80
CA VAL A 76 -4.35 -7.75 -8.70
C VAL A 76 -5.51 -6.79 -8.48
N ILE A 77 -5.19 -5.50 -8.37
CA ILE A 77 -6.15 -4.41 -8.26
C ILE A 77 -6.33 -3.78 -9.64
N ARG A 78 -7.55 -3.82 -10.17
CA ARG A 78 -7.90 -3.11 -11.40
C ARG A 78 -8.53 -1.77 -11.05
N MET A 79 -8.03 -0.72 -11.69
CA MET A 79 -8.47 0.64 -11.45
C MET A 79 -8.93 1.30 -12.74
N ALA A 80 -10.10 1.92 -12.71
CA ALA A 80 -10.45 2.95 -13.69
C ALA A 80 -9.66 4.21 -13.35
N ALA A 81 -8.71 4.56 -14.21
CA ALA A 81 -7.76 5.64 -13.99
C ALA A 81 -8.21 6.93 -14.69
N ARG A 82 -8.03 8.04 -13.98
CA ARG A 82 -8.27 9.40 -14.46
C ARG A 82 -7.20 10.32 -13.90
N THR A 83 -7.04 11.48 -14.52
CA THR A 83 -6.10 12.53 -14.10
C THR A 83 -4.69 11.98 -13.85
N TRP A 84 -3.85 12.07 -14.86
CA TRP A 84 -2.48 11.56 -14.82
C TRP A 84 -1.48 12.70 -14.66
N TRP A 85 -0.51 12.55 -13.76
CA TRP A 85 0.63 13.48 -13.61
C TRP A 85 1.97 12.89 -14.03
N LYS A 86 2.08 11.55 -14.09
CA LYS A 86 3.27 10.86 -14.60
C LYS A 86 2.88 9.52 -15.20
N GLY A 87 3.60 9.08 -16.23
CA GLY A 87 3.41 7.80 -16.91
C GLY A 87 2.58 7.92 -18.19
N ALA A 88 2.58 6.86 -19.00
CA ALA A 88 1.72 6.74 -20.17
C ALA A 88 0.28 6.48 -19.68
N GLY A 89 -0.57 7.49 -19.81
CA GLY A 89 -1.95 7.41 -19.34
C GLY A 89 -2.72 6.27 -19.99
N SER A 90 -3.58 5.63 -19.20
CA SER A 90 -4.52 4.60 -19.62
C SER A 90 -5.86 4.83 -18.91
N GLU A 91 -6.96 4.40 -19.51
CA GLU A 91 -8.27 4.40 -18.85
C GLU A 91 -8.36 3.32 -17.77
N GLU A 92 -7.57 2.24 -17.91
CA GLU A 92 -7.50 1.15 -16.95
C GLU A 92 -6.05 0.85 -16.56
N VAL A 93 -5.82 0.68 -15.25
CA VAL A 93 -4.52 0.30 -14.70
C VAL A 93 -4.66 -0.97 -13.88
N ARG A 94 -3.73 -1.90 -14.07
CA ARG A 94 -3.53 -3.06 -13.19
C ARG A 94 -2.39 -2.75 -12.23
N LEU A 95 -2.66 -2.83 -10.93
CA LEU A 95 -1.64 -2.82 -9.90
C LEU A 95 -1.46 -4.22 -9.35
N ASN A 96 -0.24 -4.70 -9.41
CA ASN A 96 0.13 -5.92 -8.71
C ASN A 96 0.27 -5.63 -7.22
N THR A 97 -0.14 -6.60 -6.42
CA THR A 97 0.08 -6.62 -4.97
C THR A 97 1.09 -7.71 -4.62
N PHE A 98 1.51 -7.76 -3.38
CA PHE A 98 2.29 -8.85 -2.81
C PHE A 98 1.43 -9.72 -1.88
N SER A 99 0.16 -9.89 -2.25
CA SER A 99 -0.78 -10.81 -1.59
C SER A 99 -1.02 -12.04 -2.45
N TYR A 100 -0.81 -13.23 -1.90
CA TYR A 100 -0.85 -14.49 -2.63
C TYR A 100 -1.82 -15.50 -2.02
N ARG A 101 -2.39 -16.35 -2.88
CA ARG A 101 -3.06 -17.60 -2.53
C ARG A 101 -2.25 -18.77 -3.06
N TYR A 102 -2.00 -19.75 -2.20
CA TYR A 102 -1.26 -20.95 -2.56
C TYR A 102 -2.21 -22.12 -2.81
N SER A 103 -1.72 -23.15 -3.50
CA SER A 103 -2.51 -24.34 -3.87
C SER A 103 -3.03 -25.14 -2.67
N ASP A 104 -2.40 -25.02 -1.50
CA ASP A 104 -2.84 -25.63 -0.25
C ASP A 104 -3.94 -24.83 0.48
N GLY A 105 -4.38 -23.71 -0.11
CA GLY A 105 -5.42 -22.83 0.43
C GLY A 105 -4.91 -21.78 1.41
N THR A 106 -3.61 -21.75 1.70
CA THR A 106 -3.00 -20.71 2.56
C THR A 106 -2.83 -19.39 1.80
N THR A 107 -2.74 -18.28 2.54
CA THR A 107 -2.52 -16.95 1.99
C THR A 107 -1.32 -16.27 2.64
N SER A 108 -0.60 -15.47 1.86
CA SER A 108 0.42 -14.54 2.36
C SER A 108 0.11 -13.12 1.93
N TRP A 109 0.65 -12.15 2.68
CA TRP A 109 0.65 -10.75 2.32
C TRP A 109 1.95 -10.11 2.80
N GLU A 110 2.49 -9.17 2.03
CA GLU A 110 3.62 -8.37 2.50
C GLU A 110 3.17 -7.39 3.59
N ALA A 111 4.01 -7.16 4.60
CA ALA A 111 3.71 -6.23 5.68
C ALA A 111 3.46 -4.79 5.22
N HIS A 112 3.96 -4.42 4.04
CA HIS A 112 3.77 -3.10 3.45
C HIS A 112 2.58 -3.03 2.50
N GLU A 113 1.78 -4.08 2.33
CA GLU A 113 0.69 -4.08 1.35
C GLU A 113 -0.31 -2.94 1.61
N PHE A 114 -0.73 -2.24 0.54
CA PHE A 114 -1.69 -1.16 0.69
C PHE A 114 -3.11 -1.74 0.75
N PRO A 115 -3.93 -1.39 1.76
CA PRO A 115 -5.26 -1.96 1.94
C PRO A 115 -6.28 -1.31 0.98
N TYR A 116 -6.23 -1.67 -0.31
CA TYR A 116 -7.22 -1.22 -1.28
C TYR A 116 -8.61 -1.79 -0.97
N GLU A 117 -9.64 -0.99 -1.23
CA GLU A 117 -11.04 -1.37 -1.07
C GLU A 117 -11.78 -1.16 -2.40
N LEU A 118 -12.63 -2.14 -2.74
CA LEU A 118 -13.48 -2.07 -3.92
C LEU A 118 -14.39 -0.83 -3.87
N GLY A 119 -14.50 -0.11 -4.99
CA GLY A 119 -15.33 1.09 -5.11
C GLY A 119 -14.74 2.34 -4.44
N LYS A 120 -13.52 2.28 -3.90
CA LYS A 120 -12.81 3.46 -3.37
C LYS A 120 -11.89 4.08 -4.41
N THR A 121 -11.55 5.34 -4.19
CA THR A 121 -10.71 6.15 -5.09
C THR A 121 -9.45 6.59 -4.38
N TYR A 122 -8.31 6.48 -5.04
CA TYR A 122 -7.00 6.73 -4.47
C TYR A 122 -6.18 7.67 -5.37
N LEU A 123 -5.35 8.51 -4.76
CA LEU A 123 -4.20 9.10 -5.44
C LEU A 123 -3.07 8.07 -5.35
N VAL A 124 -2.65 7.54 -6.49
CA VAL A 124 -1.69 6.44 -6.59
C VAL A 124 -0.34 6.99 -7.04
N TYR A 125 0.70 6.63 -6.28
CA TYR A 125 2.11 6.82 -6.62
C TYR A 125 2.70 5.43 -6.88
N ALA A 126 2.57 4.96 -8.12
CA ALA A 126 2.95 3.60 -8.48
C ALA A 126 4.42 3.54 -8.87
N HIS A 127 5.13 2.57 -8.30
CA HIS A 127 6.43 2.14 -8.77
C HIS A 127 6.24 1.21 -9.97
N GLY A 128 7.26 1.12 -10.82
CA GLY A 128 7.28 0.23 -11.98
C GLY A 128 8.49 -0.69 -11.94
N GLY A 129 8.28 -1.93 -12.37
CA GLY A 129 9.34 -2.92 -12.55
C GLY A 129 9.01 -3.89 -13.67
N ASN A 130 9.80 -4.96 -13.79
CA ASN A 130 9.60 -6.00 -14.81
C ASN A 130 8.21 -6.65 -14.74
N ASP A 131 7.62 -6.70 -13.54
CA ASP A 131 6.34 -7.36 -13.29
C ASP A 131 5.13 -6.43 -13.44
N GLY A 132 5.35 -5.13 -13.71
CA GLY A 132 4.29 -4.13 -13.88
C GLY A 132 4.30 -3.06 -12.80
N LEU A 133 3.14 -2.40 -12.63
CA LEU A 133 2.96 -1.34 -11.64
C LEU A 133 2.53 -1.91 -10.30
N TYR A 134 3.05 -1.36 -9.21
CA TYR A 134 2.65 -1.68 -7.85
C TYR A 134 2.70 -0.44 -6.96
N ALA A 135 1.92 -0.45 -5.89
CA ALA A 135 1.94 0.61 -4.88
C ALA A 135 1.55 0.04 -3.52
N ASN A 136 2.38 0.33 -2.51
CA ASN A 136 2.30 -0.20 -1.16
C ASN A 136 2.21 0.97 -0.13
N VAL A 137 2.09 0.69 1.17
CA VAL A 137 1.97 1.75 2.22
C VAL A 137 3.21 2.63 2.37
N CYS A 138 4.34 2.23 1.81
CA CYS A 138 5.56 3.04 1.77
C CYS A 138 5.59 3.99 0.58
N THR A 139 4.74 3.79 -0.41
CA THR A 139 4.49 4.81 -1.42
C THR A 139 3.65 5.93 -0.82
N ARG A 140 3.63 7.09 -1.48
CA ARG A 140 2.75 8.20 -1.08
C ARG A 140 1.27 7.94 -1.42
N THR A 141 0.94 6.74 -1.91
CA THR A 141 -0.44 6.34 -2.23
C THR A 141 -1.36 6.51 -1.04
N LYS A 142 -2.53 7.12 -1.26
CA LYS A 142 -3.49 7.43 -0.20
C LYS A 142 -4.92 7.56 -0.76
N PRO A 143 -5.95 7.39 0.08
CA PRO A 143 -7.32 7.70 -0.32
C PRO A 143 -7.44 9.13 -0.85
N VAL A 144 -8.21 9.33 -1.91
CA VAL A 144 -8.28 10.60 -2.64
C VAL A 144 -8.72 11.76 -1.76
N GLU A 145 -9.61 11.50 -0.78
CA GLU A 145 -10.09 12.46 0.19
C GLU A 145 -9.02 12.96 1.16
N LYS A 146 -7.88 12.25 1.26
CA LYS A 146 -6.70 12.65 2.03
C LYS A 146 -5.61 13.29 1.17
N ALA A 147 -5.86 13.46 -0.13
CA ALA A 147 -4.87 13.95 -1.09
C ALA A 147 -5.00 15.45 -1.41
N ASN A 148 -5.80 16.21 -0.66
CA ASN A 148 -6.08 17.63 -0.92
C ASN A 148 -4.81 18.50 -1.01
N ASN A 149 -3.76 18.18 -0.26
CA ASN A 149 -2.51 18.93 -0.29
C ASN A 149 -1.61 18.52 -1.46
N ASP A 150 -1.74 17.29 -1.95
CA ASP A 150 -0.88 16.75 -3.01
C ASP A 150 -1.31 17.27 -4.38
N MET A 151 -2.63 17.34 -4.65
CA MET A 151 -3.15 17.67 -5.98
C MET A 151 -2.70 19.05 -6.51
N PRO A 152 -2.79 20.16 -5.73
CA PRO A 152 -2.33 21.46 -6.23
C PRO A 152 -0.82 21.49 -6.53
N ILE A 153 -0.04 20.76 -5.73
CA ILE A 153 1.40 20.63 -5.97
C ILE A 153 1.65 19.86 -7.27
N LEU A 154 0.98 18.72 -7.45
CA LEU A 154 1.09 17.90 -8.65
C LEU A 154 0.68 18.67 -9.91
N ASP A 155 -0.39 19.47 -9.85
CA ASP A 155 -0.81 20.33 -10.96
C ASP A 155 0.24 21.39 -11.30
N GLY A 156 0.87 21.98 -10.28
CA GLY A 156 2.00 22.90 -10.48
C GLY A 156 3.22 22.25 -11.13
N LEU A 157 3.52 20.97 -10.83
CA LEU A 157 4.65 20.26 -11.42
C LEU A 157 4.47 19.95 -12.92
N LYS A 158 3.25 19.92 -13.44
CA LYS A 158 3.00 19.76 -14.89
C LYS A 158 3.32 21.01 -15.71
N SER A 159 3.29 22.18 -15.06
CA SER A 159 3.50 23.47 -15.70
C SER A 159 4.95 23.95 -15.70
N GLU A 160 5.83 23.21 -15.01
CA GLU A 160 7.28 23.42 -14.97
C GLU A 160 7.95 22.73 -16.16
#